data_AF-A0A2D5XE06-F1
#
_entry.id   AF-A0A2D5XE06-F1
#
_cell.length_a   1.000
_cell.length_b   1.000
_cell.length_c   1.000
_cell.angle_alpha   90.00
_cell.angle_beta   90.00
_cell.angle_gamma   90.00
#
_symmetry.space_group_name_H-M   'P 1'
#
loop_
_entity.id
_entity.type
_entity.pdbx_description
1 polymer ?
#
loop_
_entity_poly.entity_id
_entity_poly.type
_entity_poly.pdbx_seq_one_letter_code
_entity_poly.pdbx_strand_id
1 'polypeptide(L)' 'MNTTTIKLKKITKSALNHLKSRRESYDDAIHKLIEQSKDKTLESELIEGYKSLGKEDLKMLEEWETASREIQE' A
#
# COMPACT_ATOMS: atom_id res chain seq x y z
N MET A 1 -18.06 15.97 -14.45
CA MET A 1 -16.66 15.78 -14.01
C MET A 1 -16.39 16.84 -12.96
N ASN A 2 -16.18 16.46 -11.71
CA ASN A 2 -15.92 17.45 -10.64
C ASN A 2 -14.43 17.79 -10.66
N THR A 3 -14.12 19.08 -10.82
CA THR A 3 -12.73 19.54 -10.89
C THR A 3 -12.37 20.23 -9.59
N THR A 4 -11.25 19.83 -8.99
CA THR A 4 -10.70 20.46 -7.78
C THR A 4 -9.37 21.14 -8.12
N THR A 5 -9.13 22.31 -7.53
CA THR A 5 -7.86 23.03 -7.72
C THR A 5 -6.90 22.70 -6.58
N ILE A 6 -5.69 22.27 -6.94
CA ILE A 6 -4.59 22.01 -6.01
C ILE A 6 -3.47 23.03 -6.22
N LYS A 7 -2.92 23.53 -5.11
CA LYS A 7 -1.75 24.43 -5.14
C LYS A 7 -0.48 23.60 -5.04
N LEU A 8 0.45 23.82 -5.98
CA LEU A 8 1.74 23.14 -6.04
C LEU A 8 2.88 24.15 -6.03
N LYS A 9 4.03 23.75 -5.48
CA LYS A 9 5.27 24.52 -5.64
C LYS A 9 5.68 24.55 -7.11
N LYS A 10 6.29 25.66 -7.55
CA LYS A 10 6.73 25.85 -8.95
C LYS A 10 7.67 24.72 -9.42
N ILE A 11 8.56 24.26 -8.54
CA ILE A 11 9.47 23.14 -8.80
C ILE A 11 8.72 21.84 -9.08
N THR A 12 7.66 21.56 -8.31
CA THR A 12 6.84 20.36 -8.45
C THR A 12 6.06 20.38 -9.76
N LYS A 13 5.52 21.54 -10.15
CA LYS A 13 4.88 21.72 -11.46
C LYS A 13 5.88 21.48 -12.61
N SER A 14 7.11 21.95 -12.46
CA SER A 14 8.15 21.73 -13.47
C SER A 14 8.51 20.24 -13.60
N ALA A 15 8.65 19.55 -12.48
CA ALA A 15 8.87 18.10 -12.48
C ALA A 15 7.71 17.34 -13.15
N LEU A 16 6.47 17.71 -12.84
CA LEU A 16 5.27 17.17 -13.50
C LEU A 16 5.29 17.41 -15.02
N ASN A 17 5.75 18.57 -15.48
CA ASN A 17 5.89 18.85 -16.91
C ASN A 17 6.92 17.96 -17.61
N HIS A 18 8.00 17.57 -16.92
CA HIS A 18 8.99 16.67 -17.48
C HIS A 18 8.53 15.22 -17.50
N LEU A 19 7.71 14.82 -16.52
CA LEU A 19 7.14 13.48 -16.42
C LEU A 19 5.99 13.24 -17.40
N LYS A 20 5.19 14.29 -17.66
CA LYS A 20 4.03 14.21 -18.54
C LYS A 20 4.44 14.00 -20.00
N SER A 21 3.81 13.05 -20.68
CA SER A 21 3.95 12.89 -22.12
C SER A 21 3.31 14.06 -22.89
N ARG A 22 3.81 14.39 -24.10
CA ARG A 22 3.36 15.57 -24.88
C ARG A 22 1.84 15.68 -25.10
N ARG A 23 1.11 14.55 -25.09
CA ARG A 23 -0.35 14.48 -25.32
C ARG A 23 -1.17 14.12 -24.09
N GLU A 24 -0.53 13.91 -22.95
CA GLU A 24 -1.18 13.49 -21.70
C GLU A 24 -1.72 14.71 -20.94
N SER A 25 -2.79 14.62 -20.16
CA SER A 25 -3.24 15.72 -19.28
C SER A 25 -2.51 15.68 -17.93
N TYR A 26 -2.58 16.76 -17.14
CA TYR A 26 -2.02 16.70 -15.78
C TYR A 26 -2.76 15.70 -14.91
N ASP A 27 -4.07 15.53 -15.14
CA ASP A 27 -4.90 14.61 -14.37
C ASP A 27 -4.49 13.15 -14.63
N ASP A 28 -4.22 12.81 -15.90
CA ASP A 28 -3.72 11.48 -16.29
C ASP A 28 -2.35 11.19 -15.69
N ALA A 29 -1.44 12.17 -15.75
CA ALA A 29 -0.09 12.04 -15.18
C ALA A 29 -0.13 11.89 -13.65
N ILE A 30 -1.01 12.62 -12.97
CA ILE A 30 -1.21 12.52 -11.53
C ILE A 30 -1.78 11.15 -11.16
N HIS A 31 -2.80 10.66 -11.89
CA HIS A 31 -3.37 9.33 -11.64
C HIS A 31 -2.33 8.22 -11.79
N LYS A 32 -1.52 8.25 -12.85
CA LYS A 32 -0.43 7.26 -13.02
C LYS A 32 0.60 7.30 -11.90
N LEU A 33 0.98 8.48 -11.44
CA LEU A 33 1.91 8.62 -10.32
C LEU A 33 1.32 8.08 -9.02
N ILE A 34 0.01 8.27 -8.80
CA ILE A 34 -0.70 7.68 -7.66
C ILE A 34 -0.73 6.16 -7.76
N GLU A 35 -1.07 5.59 -8.92
CA GLU A 35 -1.05 4.13 -9.13
C GLU A 35 0.33 3.53 -8.90
N GLN A 36 1.39 4.12 -9.49
CA GLN A 36 2.77 3.69 -9.26
C GLN A 36 3.20 3.81 -7.79
N SER A 37 2.64 4.76 -7.04
CA SER A 37 2.93 4.89 -5.61
C SER A 37 2.23 3.81 -4.78
N LYS A 38 1.01 3.40 -5.16
CA LYS A 38 0.28 2.30 -4.52
C LYS A 38 1.00 0.97 -4.71
N ASP A 39 1.53 0.72 -5.91
CA ASP A 39 2.29 -0.51 -6.17
C ASP A 39 3.54 -0.62 -5.29
N LYS A 40 4.16 0.51 -4.92
CA LYS A 40 5.32 0.53 -4.01
C LYS A 40 4.96 0.26 -2.55
N THR A 41 3.77 0.64 -2.11
CA THR A 41 3.32 0.33 -0.74
C THR A 41 2.69 -1.05 -0.65
N LEU A 42 2.19 -1.60 -1.76
CA LEU A 42 1.55 -2.90 -1.84
C LEU A 42 2.43 -4.04 -1.31
N GLU A 43 3.71 -4.06 -1.64
CA GLU A 43 4.62 -5.10 -1.13
C GLU A 43 4.76 -5.02 0.40
N SER A 44 4.91 -3.81 0.94
CA SER A 44 4.98 -3.59 2.39
C SER A 44 3.69 -3.97 3.09
N GLU A 45 2.54 -3.60 2.50
CA GLU A 45 1.21 -3.92 3.01
C GLU A 45 0.95 -5.44 3.00
N LEU A 46 1.38 -6.14 1.95
CA LEU A 46 1.30 -7.61 1.87
C LEU A 46 2.19 -8.28 2.92
N ILE A 47 3.43 -7.81 3.10
CA ILE A 47 4.34 -8.33 4.13
C ILE A 47 3.75 -8.14 5.52
N GLU A 48 3.18 -6.97 5.82
CA GLU A 48 2.52 -6.72 7.10
C GLU A 48 1.27 -7.59 7.28
N GLY A 49 0.45 -7.74 6.24
CA GLY A 49 -0.71 -8.62 6.25
C GLY A 49 -0.36 -10.07 6.57
N TYR A 50 0.64 -10.65 5.88
CA TYR A 50 1.10 -12.02 6.15
C TYR A 50 1.74 -12.17 7.53
N LYS A 51 2.47 -11.17 8.02
CA LYS A 51 3.00 -11.17 9.41
C LYS A 51 1.87 -11.15 10.44
N SER A 52 0.79 -10.42 10.18
CA SER A 52 -0.36 -10.38 11.08
C SER A 52 -1.06 -11.74 11.13
N LEU A 53 -1.34 -12.32 9.97
CA LEU A 53 -1.96 -13.65 9.86
C LEU A 53 -1.11 -14.73 10.53
N GLY A 54 0.20 -14.76 10.27
CA GLY A 54 1.10 -15.73 10.89
C GLY A 54 1.19 -15.61 12.41
N LYS A 55 0.96 -14.43 13.00
CA LYS A 55 0.88 -14.26 14.46
C LYS A 55 -0.40 -14.84 15.04
N GLU A 56 -1.52 -14.69 14.34
CA GLU A 56 -2.80 -15.28 14.75
C GLU A 56 -2.74 -16.82 14.66
N ASP A 57 -2.18 -17.34 13.56
CA ASP A 57 -1.98 -18.77 13.36
C ASP A 57 -1.05 -19.36 14.44
N LEU A 58 0.06 -18.68 14.75
CA LEU A 58 0.98 -19.10 15.82
C LEU A 58 0.27 -19.11 17.18
N LYS A 59 -0.51 -18.07 17.48
CA LYS A 59 -1.26 -17.99 18.74
C LYS A 59 -2.28 -19.12 18.86
N MET A 60 -3.03 -19.43 17.80
CA MET A 60 -3.92 -20.59 17.80
C MET A 60 -3.14 -21.88 18.05
N LEU A 61 -2.02 -22.09 17.37
CA LEU A 61 -1.21 -23.29 17.56
C LEU A 61 -0.74 -23.45 19.02
N GLU A 62 -0.26 -22.38 19.64
CA GLU A 62 0.15 -22.36 21.05
C GLU A 62 -1.01 -22.72 21.99
N GLU A 63 -2.21 -22.19 21.74
CA GLU A 63 -3.43 -22.53 22.50
C GLU A 63 -3.79 -24.02 22.38
N TRP A 64 -3.70 -24.58 21.16
CA TRP A 64 -3.96 -26.01 20.92
C TRP A 64 -2.91 -26.91 21.53
N GLU A 65 -1.62 -26.57 21.45
CA GLU A 65 -0.54 -27.33 22.08
C GLU A 65 -0.65 -27.33 23.61
N THR A 66 -1.13 -26.22 24.18
CA THR A 66 -1.38 -26.12 25.63
C THR A 66 -2.53 -27.05 26.02
N ALA A 67 -3.67 -26.97 25.33
CA ALA A 67 -4.81 -27.83 25.58
C ALA A 67 -4.49 -29.33 25.37
N SER A 68 -3.66 -29.66 24.36
CA SER A 68 -3.25 -31.04 24.10
C SER A 68 -2.33 -31.60 25.19
N ARG A 69 -1.52 -30.76 25.83
CA ARG A 69 -0.67 -31.17 26.96
C ARG A 69 -1.49 -31.42 28.22
N GLU A 70 -2.49 -30.58 28.49
CA GLU A 70 -3.40 -30.75 29.64
C GLU A 70 -4.26 -32.03 29.57
N ILE A 71 -4.54 -32.54 28.36
CA ILE A 71 -5.30 -33.79 28.17
C ILE A 71 -4.42 -35.04 28.36
N GLN A 72 -3.09 -34.90 28.26
CA GLN A 72 -2.13 -36.01 28.40
C GLN A 72 -1.59 -36.22 29.81
N GLU A 73 -1.85 -35.29 30.75
CA GLU A 73 -1.59 -35.43 32.20
C GLU A 73 -2.80 -36.02 32.95
#